data_AF-A0A453C292-F1
#
_entry.id   AF-A0A453C292-F1
#
_cell.length_a   1.000
_cell.length_b   1.000
_cell.length_c   1.000
_cell.angle_alpha   90.00
_cell.angle_beta   90.00
_cell.angle_gamma   90.00
#
_symmetry.space_group_name_H-M   'P 1'
#
loop_
_entity.id
_entity.type
_entity.pdbx_description
1 polymer ?
#
loop_
_entity_poly.entity_id
_entity_poly.type
_entity_poly.pdbx_seq_one_letter_code
_entity_poly.pdbx_strand_id
1 'polypeptide(L)'
;RMPLPPSPPPSLSSKPPTLPFSPKKTPPMPVYKDLHFNHDLSATKKLQAGVDLVARLVGVTLGPKGRNVVLANKYGPPKIVNDGETVLKEIELEDPLENLGVKLVRQAGARTNDIAGDGCTTSIILAQGLIAEGMKVLAAGMNPVQIARGIGRTADALVSELKLMSREVRFIS
;
A
#
# COMPACT_ATOMS: atom_id res chain seq x y z
N ARG A 1 3.59 82.84 -44.69
CA ARG A 1 2.93 82.17 -43.54
C ARG A 1 1.49 81.89 -43.96
N MET A 2 1.19 80.64 -44.32
CA MET A 2 -0.18 80.16 -44.56
C MET A 2 -0.45 78.97 -43.60
N PRO A 3 -1.72 78.78 -43.19
CA PRO A 3 -2.07 78.12 -41.94
C PRO A 3 -2.10 76.59 -42.05
N LEU A 4 -1.78 75.93 -40.93
CA LEU A 4 -1.80 74.46 -40.80
C LEU A 4 -3.23 73.92 -40.98
N PRO A 5 -3.42 72.80 -41.69
CA PRO A 5 -4.70 72.12 -41.74
C PRO A 5 -5.06 71.49 -40.38
N PRO A 6 -6.37 71.37 -40.07
CA PRO A 6 -6.87 70.98 -38.76
C PRO A 6 -6.56 69.53 -38.39
N SER A 7 -6.34 69.28 -37.10
CA SER A 7 -6.08 67.97 -36.51
C SER A 7 -7.27 67.02 -36.66
N PRO A 8 -7.04 65.70 -36.87
CA PRO A 8 -8.09 64.72 -37.06
C PRO A 8 -8.92 64.52 -35.78
N PRO A 9 -10.21 64.10 -35.89
CA PRO A 9 -11.05 63.84 -34.73
C PRO A 9 -10.54 62.63 -33.93
N PRO A 10 -10.79 62.56 -32.61
CA PRO A 10 -10.33 61.46 -31.78
C PRO A 10 -10.99 60.15 -32.21
N SER A 11 -10.18 59.14 -32.51
CA SER A 11 -10.65 57.80 -32.85
C SER A 11 -11.39 57.19 -31.64
N LEU A 12 -12.65 56.85 -31.81
CA LEU A 12 -13.44 56.09 -30.84
C LEU A 12 -12.78 54.71 -30.66
N SER A 13 -12.07 54.52 -29.55
CA SER A 13 -11.38 53.26 -29.22
C SER A 13 -12.41 52.22 -28.78
N SER A 14 -12.99 51.49 -29.73
CA SER A 14 -13.72 50.25 -29.46
C SER A 14 -12.74 49.08 -29.37
N LYS A 15 -12.00 48.99 -28.26
CA LYS A 15 -11.33 47.71 -27.95
C LYS A 15 -12.43 46.66 -27.75
N PRO A 16 -12.48 45.58 -28.56
CA PRO A 16 -13.44 44.51 -28.32
C PRO A 16 -13.17 43.90 -26.93
N PRO A 17 -14.20 43.45 -26.20
CA PRO A 17 -14.01 42.84 -24.90
C PRO A 17 -13.10 41.62 -25.05
N THR A 18 -11.93 41.65 -24.40
CA THR A 18 -11.07 40.48 -24.26
C THR A 18 -11.82 39.45 -23.44
N LEU A 19 -12.28 38.39 -24.10
CA LEU A 19 -12.78 37.19 -23.42
C LEU A 19 -11.69 36.67 -22.47
N PRO A 20 -12.01 36.33 -21.22
CA PRO A 20 -11.03 35.75 -20.31
C PRO A 20 -10.49 34.47 -20.96
N PHE A 21 -9.17 34.42 -21.17
CA PHE A 21 -8.48 33.23 -21.66
C PHE A 21 -8.64 32.13 -20.61
N SER A 22 -9.61 31.24 -20.80
CA SER A 22 -9.70 30.02 -20.01
C SER A 22 -8.52 29.13 -20.43
N PRO A 23 -7.63 28.72 -19.51
CA PRO A 23 -6.56 27.82 -19.87
C PRO A 23 -7.20 26.54 -20.42
N LYS A 24 -6.89 26.20 -21.69
CA LYS A 24 -7.31 24.95 -22.29
C LYS A 24 -6.91 23.83 -21.33
N LYS A 25 -7.90 23.16 -20.74
CA LYS A 25 -7.70 21.96 -19.92
C LYS A 25 -6.92 20.98 -20.79
N THR A 26 -5.65 20.75 -20.45
CA THR A 26 -4.83 19.78 -21.15
C THR A 26 -5.59 18.45 -21.15
N PRO A 27 -5.70 17.75 -22.29
CA PRO A 27 -6.26 16.41 -22.28
C PRO A 27 -5.43 15.58 -21.27
N PRO A 28 -6.07 14.72 -20.44
CA PRO A 28 -5.32 13.87 -19.54
C PRO A 28 -4.32 13.07 -20.36
N MET A 29 -3.03 13.21 -20.04
CA MET A 29 -1.98 12.44 -20.71
C MET A 29 -2.35 10.95 -20.58
N PRO A 30 -2.17 10.13 -21.63
CA PRO A 30 -2.38 8.70 -21.51
C PRO A 30 -1.50 8.18 -20.37
N VAL A 31 -2.14 7.65 -19.32
CA VAL A 31 -1.45 7.03 -18.20
C VAL A 31 -0.87 5.72 -18.71
N TYR A 32 0.42 5.71 -19.02
CA TYR A 32 1.14 4.47 -19.31
C TYR A 32 1.25 3.68 -18.00
N LYS A 33 0.90 2.39 -18.04
CA LYS A 33 1.17 1.50 -16.91
C LYS A 33 2.67 1.22 -16.87
N ASP A 34 3.30 1.48 -15.73
CA ASP A 34 4.68 1.07 -15.50
C ASP A 34 4.76 -0.46 -15.50
N LEU A 35 5.47 -1.01 -16.49
CA LEU A 35 5.68 -2.44 -16.65
C LEU A 35 7.00 -2.82 -15.98
N HIS A 36 6.89 -3.56 -14.87
CA HIS A 36 8.04 -4.10 -14.18
C HIS A 36 8.23 -5.58 -14.52
N PHE A 37 9.32 -5.90 -15.21
CA PHE A 37 9.74 -7.27 -15.39
C PHE A 37 10.61 -7.71 -14.21
N ASN A 38 10.35 -8.92 -13.72
CA ASN A 38 11.14 -9.48 -12.63
C ASN A 38 12.48 -10.04 -13.15
N HIS A 39 13.38 -9.15 -13.56
CA HIS A 39 14.76 -9.52 -13.87
C HIS A 39 15.56 -9.61 -12.57
N ASP A 40 16.28 -10.72 -12.36
CA ASP A 40 17.11 -11.00 -11.19
C ASP A 40 16.45 -10.76 -9.81
N LEU A 41 15.15 -11.08 -9.70
CA LEU A 41 14.33 -10.90 -8.50
C LEU A 41 14.20 -9.44 -8.03
N SER A 42 14.61 -8.45 -8.82
CA SER A 42 14.62 -7.04 -8.43
C SER A 42 13.23 -6.51 -8.06
N ALA A 43 12.20 -6.85 -8.84
CA ALA A 43 10.82 -6.48 -8.55
C ALA A 43 10.30 -7.19 -7.29
N THR A 44 10.65 -8.47 -7.09
CA THR A 44 10.24 -9.22 -5.89
C THR A 44 10.93 -8.72 -4.62
N LYS A 45 12.19 -8.27 -4.71
CA LYS A 45 12.89 -7.63 -3.59
C LYS A 45 12.22 -6.32 -3.16
N LYS A 46 11.74 -5.50 -4.10
CA LYS A 46 10.95 -4.30 -3.78
C LYS A 46 9.62 -4.66 -3.12
N LEU A 47 8.91 -5.65 -3.65
CA LEU A 47 7.70 -6.17 -3.00
C LEU A 47 7.97 -6.62 -1.57
N GLN A 48 9.05 -7.39 -1.35
CA GLN A 48 9.48 -7.84 -0.04
C GLN A 48 9.80 -6.66 0.88
N ALA A 49 10.50 -5.62 0.41
CA ALA A 49 10.84 -4.45 1.23
C ALA A 49 9.59 -3.75 1.78
N GLY A 50 8.54 -3.59 0.96
CA GLY A 50 7.25 -3.06 1.41
C GLY A 50 6.59 -3.94 2.47
N VAL A 51 6.61 -5.26 2.30
CA VAL A 51 6.10 -6.22 3.29
C VAL A 51 6.89 -6.17 4.60
N ASP A 52 8.23 -6.12 4.53
CA ASP A 52 9.10 -6.05 5.69
C ASP A 52 8.90 -4.75 6.48
N LEU A 53 8.59 -3.64 5.82
CA LEU A 53 8.25 -2.39 6.49
C LEU A 53 6.96 -2.52 7.31
N VAL A 54 5.91 -3.07 6.70
CA VAL A 54 4.62 -3.30 7.37
C VAL A 54 4.79 -4.25 8.56
N ALA A 55 5.47 -5.37 8.36
CA ALA A 55 5.65 -6.37 9.40
C ALA A 55 6.48 -5.83 10.58
N ARG A 56 7.51 -5.02 10.32
CA ARG A 56 8.26 -4.36 11.40
C ARG A 56 7.40 -3.40 12.19
N LEU A 57 6.57 -2.60 11.53
CA LEU A 57 5.71 -1.64 12.19
C LEU A 57 4.58 -2.31 12.99
N VAL A 58 3.90 -3.29 12.40
CA VAL A 58 2.81 -4.02 13.05
C VAL A 58 3.36 -5.01 14.08
N GLY A 59 4.58 -5.52 13.89
CA GLY A 59 5.24 -6.43 14.84
C GLY A 59 5.50 -5.82 16.22
N VAL A 60 5.69 -4.51 16.33
CA VAL A 60 5.87 -3.87 17.65
C VAL A 60 4.59 -3.84 18.47
N THR A 61 3.42 -3.98 17.85
CA THR A 61 2.12 -3.99 18.52
C THR A 61 1.70 -5.39 18.95
N LEU A 62 2.43 -6.44 18.58
CA LEU A 62 2.10 -7.82 18.91
C LEU A 62 2.34 -8.13 20.40
N GLY A 63 1.35 -8.74 21.04
CA GLY A 63 1.45 -9.35 22.37
C GLY A 63 1.06 -8.43 23.53
N PRO A 64 1.04 -8.96 24.77
CA PRO A 64 0.51 -8.25 25.95
C PRO A 64 1.36 -7.03 26.37
N LYS A 65 2.59 -6.92 25.85
CA LYS A 65 3.48 -5.77 26.05
C LYS A 65 3.75 -5.02 24.73
N GLY A 66 2.77 -5.04 23.82
CA GLY A 66 2.82 -4.29 22.57
C GLY A 66 3.09 -2.81 22.81
N ARG A 67 3.91 -2.21 21.95
CA ARG A 67 4.26 -0.79 22.01
C ARG A 67 3.22 0.03 21.26
N ASN A 68 3.05 1.27 21.70
CA ASN A 68 2.21 2.23 21.00
C ASN A 68 2.92 2.74 19.74
N VAL A 69 2.15 2.89 18.68
CA VAL A 69 2.55 3.53 17.43
C VAL A 69 1.93 4.92 17.40
N VAL A 70 2.73 5.91 17.01
CA VAL A 70 2.29 7.29 16.86
C VAL A 70 2.02 7.57 15.39
N LEU A 71 0.78 7.94 15.07
CA LEU A 71 0.33 8.27 13.73
C LEU A 71 0.19 9.79 13.62
N ALA A 72 0.80 10.36 12.58
CA ALA A 72 0.64 11.77 12.26
C ALA A 72 -0.72 12.00 11.59
N ASN A 73 -1.52 12.92 12.12
CA ASN A 73 -2.75 13.36 11.49
C ASN A 73 -2.49 14.58 10.58
N LYS A 74 -3.25 14.70 9.49
CA LYS A 74 -3.16 15.86 8.58
C LYS A 74 -3.55 17.18 9.26
N TYR A 75 -4.43 17.12 10.25
CA TYR A 75 -4.88 18.27 11.04
C TYR A 75 -5.06 17.85 12.50
N GLY A 76 -4.55 18.66 13.43
CA GLY A 76 -4.68 18.42 14.88
C GLY A 76 -3.55 17.57 15.49
N PRO A 77 -3.75 17.09 16.73
CA PRO A 77 -2.71 16.36 17.47
C PRO A 77 -2.48 14.94 16.90
N PRO A 78 -1.29 14.36 17.13
CA PRO A 78 -0.96 13.00 16.69
C PRO A 78 -1.84 11.97 17.39
N LYS A 79 -2.19 10.90 16.67
CA LYS A 79 -3.01 9.80 17.18
C LYS A 79 -2.11 8.68 17.69
N ILE A 80 -2.27 8.27 18.94
CA ILE A 80 -1.54 7.15 19.52
C ILE A 80 -2.41 5.90 19.41
N VAL A 81 -1.88 4.85 18.79
CA VAL A 81 -2.61 3.61 18.51
C VAL A 81 -1.79 2.40 18.92
N ASN A 82 -2.45 1.41 19.51
CA ASN A 82 -1.89 0.11 19.88
C ASN A 82 -2.42 -1.04 19.02
N ASP A 83 -3.43 -0.80 18.20
CA ASP A 83 -4.01 -1.77 17.27
C ASP A 83 -3.24 -1.80 15.94
N GLY A 84 -2.81 -3.00 15.54
CA GLY A 84 -2.10 -3.22 14.28
C GLY A 84 -2.96 -2.98 13.03
N GLU A 85 -4.28 -3.21 13.10
CA GLU A 85 -5.17 -3.04 11.95
C GLU A 85 -5.31 -1.57 11.56
N THR A 86 -5.52 -0.71 12.56
CA THR A 86 -5.60 0.74 12.35
C THR A 86 -4.29 1.29 11.80
N VAL A 87 -3.15 0.84 12.32
CA VAL A 87 -1.83 1.23 11.80
C VAL A 87 -1.66 0.81 10.35
N LEU A 88 -2.06 -0.42 10.00
CA LEU A 88 -1.92 -0.97 8.66
C LEU A 88 -2.68 -0.17 7.60
N LYS A 89 -3.83 0.43 7.93
CA LYS A 89 -4.65 1.23 7.02
C LYS A 89 -3.99 2.54 6.59
N GLU A 90 -3.13 3.10 7.45
CA GLU A 90 -2.47 4.39 7.22
C GLU A 90 -1.15 4.27 6.43
N ILE A 91 -0.63 3.06 6.24
CA ILE A 91 0.66 2.85 5.54
C ILE A 91 0.47 3.00 4.03
N GLU A 92 1.09 4.00 3.43
CA GLU A 92 1.22 4.12 1.98
C GLU A 92 2.66 4.47 1.63
N LEU A 93 3.22 3.77 0.64
CA LEU A 93 4.58 3.99 0.16
C LEU A 93 4.55 4.69 -1.20
N GLU A 94 5.55 5.53 -1.44
CA GLU A 94 5.72 6.27 -2.69
C GLU A 94 6.10 5.34 -3.86
N ASP A 95 6.99 4.36 -3.62
CA ASP A 95 7.37 3.38 -4.65
C ASP A 95 6.19 2.45 -4.94
N PRO A 96 5.72 2.37 -6.21
CA PRO A 96 4.53 1.57 -6.55
C PRO A 96 4.70 0.07 -6.29
N LEU A 97 5.91 -0.48 -6.43
CA LEU A 97 6.17 -1.90 -6.21
C LEU A 97 6.20 -2.21 -4.71
N GLU A 98 6.87 -1.40 -3.91
CA GLU A 98 6.83 -1.57 -2.45
C GLU A 98 5.40 -1.41 -1.92
N ASN A 99 4.66 -0.41 -2.40
CA ASN A 99 3.26 -0.18 -2.03
C ASN A 99 2.34 -1.33 -2.49
N LEU A 100 2.63 -1.98 -3.61
CA LEU A 100 1.93 -3.19 -4.02
C LEU A 100 2.15 -4.32 -3.00
N GLY A 101 3.36 -4.48 -2.49
CA GLY A 101 3.68 -5.43 -1.41
C GLY A 101 2.86 -5.16 -0.14
N VAL A 102 2.78 -3.89 0.27
CA VAL A 102 1.95 -3.43 1.40
C VAL A 102 0.48 -3.82 1.19
N LYS A 103 -0.07 -3.56 0.01
CA LYS A 103 -1.47 -3.85 -0.33
C LYS A 103 -1.78 -5.35 -0.30
N LEU A 104 -0.87 -6.18 -0.80
CA LEU A 104 -1.04 -7.65 -0.79
C LEU A 104 -1.13 -8.20 0.64
N VAL A 105 -0.23 -7.76 1.52
CA VAL A 105 -0.22 -8.22 2.92
C VAL A 105 -1.37 -7.61 3.71
N ARG A 106 -1.77 -6.38 3.41
CA ARG A 106 -2.99 -5.78 3.96
C ARG A 106 -4.22 -6.61 3.64
N GLN A 107 -4.36 -7.11 2.42
CA GLN A 107 -5.48 -7.95 2.03
C GLN A 107 -5.50 -9.28 2.81
N ALA A 108 -4.34 -9.88 3.06
CA ALA A 108 -4.22 -11.09 3.86
C ALA A 108 -4.63 -10.85 5.34
N GLY A 109 -4.14 -9.76 5.94
CA GLY A 109 -4.51 -9.35 7.30
C GLY A 109 -6.00 -9.05 7.43
N ALA A 110 -6.56 -8.23 6.52
CA ALA A 110 -7.97 -7.86 6.51
C ALA A 110 -8.87 -9.10 6.41
N ARG A 111 -8.59 -10.02 5.47
CA ARG A 111 -9.37 -11.25 5.32
C ARG A 111 -9.32 -12.15 6.56
N THR A 112 -8.19 -12.19 7.27
CA THR A 112 -8.09 -12.93 8.54
C THR A 112 -9.02 -12.31 9.57
N ASN A 113 -8.97 -10.99 9.72
CA ASN A 113 -9.82 -10.26 10.65
C ASN A 113 -11.32 -10.43 10.34
N ASP A 114 -11.70 -10.36 9.07
CA ASP A 114 -13.10 -10.50 8.64
C ASP A 114 -13.69 -11.87 8.98
N ILE A 115 -12.87 -12.93 8.98
CA ILE A 115 -13.31 -14.31 9.22
C ILE A 115 -13.20 -14.68 10.70
N ALA A 116 -12.11 -14.28 11.37
CA ALA A 116 -11.78 -14.73 12.72
C ALA A 116 -12.03 -13.67 13.81
N GLY A 117 -12.11 -12.39 13.46
CA GLY A 117 -12.25 -11.26 14.39
C GLY A 117 -10.98 -10.89 15.16
N ASP A 118 -9.87 -11.61 14.92
CA ASP A 118 -8.54 -11.35 15.49
C ASP A 118 -7.47 -12.03 14.61
N GLY A 119 -6.19 -11.82 14.90
CA GLY A 119 -5.07 -12.51 14.26
C GLY A 119 -4.48 -11.77 13.04
N CYS A 120 -4.94 -10.56 12.75
CA CYS A 120 -4.42 -9.72 11.65
C CYS A 120 -2.88 -9.56 11.75
N THR A 121 -2.39 -9.15 12.93
CA THR A 121 -0.95 -8.98 13.22
C THR A 121 -0.17 -10.28 13.03
N THR A 122 -0.70 -11.40 13.51
CA THR A 122 -0.08 -12.73 13.37
C THR A 122 0.02 -13.16 11.91
N SER A 123 -1.07 -13.01 11.13
CA SER A 123 -1.08 -13.34 9.71
C SER A 123 -0.05 -12.55 8.91
N ILE A 124 0.12 -11.26 9.21
CA ILE A 124 1.09 -10.38 8.55
C ILE A 124 2.52 -10.83 8.82
N ILE A 125 2.84 -11.14 10.08
CA ILE A 125 4.19 -11.57 10.47
C ILE A 125 4.51 -12.95 9.87
N LEU A 126 3.54 -13.87 9.86
CA LEU A 126 3.70 -15.17 9.21
C LEU A 126 3.91 -15.02 7.69
N ALA A 127 3.12 -14.17 7.02
CA ALA A 127 3.29 -13.88 5.61
C ALA A 127 4.68 -13.31 5.31
N GLN A 128 5.16 -12.37 6.12
CA GLN A 128 6.50 -11.81 5.99
C GLN A 128 7.59 -12.87 6.15
N GLY A 129 7.49 -13.75 7.16
CA GLY A 129 8.44 -14.84 7.36
C GLY A 129 8.50 -15.81 6.18
N LEU A 130 7.33 -16.21 5.65
CA LEU A 130 7.25 -17.08 4.48
C LEU A 130 7.83 -16.42 3.22
N ILE A 131 7.58 -15.13 3.01
CA ILE A 131 8.13 -14.38 1.87
C ILE A 131 9.65 -14.27 2.00
N ALA A 132 10.16 -13.91 3.19
CA ALA A 132 11.59 -13.75 3.43
C ALA A 132 12.37 -15.05 3.21
N GLU A 133 11.88 -16.18 3.74
CA GLU A 133 12.51 -17.48 3.52
C GLU A 133 12.33 -17.97 2.08
N GLY A 134 11.14 -17.79 1.49
CA GLY A 134 10.88 -18.13 0.10
C GLY A 134 11.83 -17.41 -0.86
N MET A 135 12.11 -16.13 -0.61
CA MET A 135 13.04 -15.33 -1.41
C MET A 135 14.47 -15.85 -1.38
N LYS A 136 14.95 -16.35 -0.24
CA LYS A 136 16.29 -16.98 -0.14
C LYS A 136 16.36 -18.24 -0.99
N VAL A 137 15.32 -19.06 -0.95
CA VAL A 137 15.25 -20.32 -1.71
C VAL A 137 15.13 -20.04 -3.22
N LEU A 138 14.37 -19.02 -3.62
CA LEU A 138 14.28 -18.61 -5.02
C LEU A 138 15.59 -18.04 -5.55
N ALA A 139 16.33 -17.27 -4.76
CA ALA A 139 17.64 -16.77 -5.13
C ALA A 139 18.66 -17.90 -5.36
N ALA A 140 18.45 -19.08 -4.74
CA ALA A 140 19.24 -20.28 -5.00
C ALA A 140 18.86 -21.03 -6.29
N GLY A 141 17.94 -20.50 -7.10
CA GLY A 141 17.54 -21.08 -8.39
C GLY A 141 16.46 -22.17 -8.31
N MET A 142 15.83 -22.32 -7.14
CA MET A 142 14.78 -23.33 -6.93
C MET A 142 13.48 -22.96 -7.67
N ASN A 143 12.70 -23.98 -8.06
CA ASN A 143 11.48 -23.77 -8.83
C ASN A 143 10.34 -23.17 -7.96
N PRO A 144 9.84 -21.96 -8.29
CA PRO A 144 8.80 -21.27 -7.50
C PRO A 144 7.49 -22.07 -7.40
N VAL A 145 7.12 -22.80 -8.45
CA VAL A 145 5.87 -23.58 -8.48
C VAL A 145 5.94 -24.74 -7.49
N GLN A 146 7.09 -25.41 -7.40
CA GLN A 146 7.28 -26.50 -6.46
C GLN A 146 7.32 -26.02 -5.02
N ILE A 147 7.99 -24.89 -4.76
CA ILE A 147 8.03 -24.27 -3.43
C ILE A 147 6.61 -23.88 -2.99
N ALA A 148 5.86 -23.15 -3.83
CA ALA A 148 4.50 -22.74 -3.51
C ALA A 148 3.58 -23.94 -3.25
N ARG A 149 3.71 -25.00 -4.06
CA ARG A 149 2.97 -26.25 -3.85
C ARG A 149 3.37 -26.95 -2.55
N GLY A 150 4.65 -26.93 -2.18
CA GLY A 150 5.15 -27.46 -0.92
C GLY A 150 4.58 -26.71 0.27
N ILE A 151 4.64 -25.38 0.25
CA ILE A 151 4.07 -24.50 1.30
C ILE A 151 2.58 -24.80 1.48
N GLY A 152 1.81 -24.91 0.39
CA GLY A 152 0.38 -25.22 0.44
C GLY A 152 0.09 -26.56 1.13
N ARG A 153 0.77 -27.64 0.73
CA ARG A 153 0.58 -28.97 1.35
C ARG A 153 0.97 -28.97 2.83
N THR A 154 2.06 -28.29 3.18
CA THR A 154 2.49 -28.19 4.58
C THR A 154 1.48 -27.41 5.40
N ALA A 155 0.93 -26.31 4.87
CA ALA A 155 -0.12 -25.55 5.53
C ALA A 155 -1.37 -26.42 5.79
N ASP A 156 -1.82 -27.18 4.79
CA ASP A 156 -2.99 -28.07 4.93
C ASP A 156 -2.77 -29.16 6.01
N ALA A 157 -1.56 -29.74 6.04
CA ALA A 157 -1.19 -30.72 7.06
C ALA A 157 -1.15 -30.09 8.46
N LEU A 158 -0.54 -28.91 8.60
CA LEU A 158 -0.49 -28.19 9.88
C LEU A 158 -1.87 -27.76 10.36
N VAL A 159 -2.77 -27.33 9.47
CA VAL A 159 -4.16 -27.02 9.83
C VAL A 159 -4.88 -28.25 10.36
N SER A 160 -4.62 -29.43 9.78
CA SER A 160 -5.16 -30.70 10.28
C SER A 160 -4.64 -31.01 11.68
N GLU A 161 -3.35 -30.82 11.91
CA GLU A 161 -2.73 -31.03 13.23
C GLU A 161 -3.24 -30.04 14.28
N LEU A 162 -3.40 -28.76 13.93
CA LEU A 162 -3.94 -27.74 14.83
C LEU A 162 -5.36 -28.08 15.30
N LYS A 163 -6.18 -28.70 14.45
CA LYS A 163 -7.51 -29.19 14.85
C LYS A 163 -7.40 -30.29 15.90
N LEU A 164 -6.43 -31.20 15.78
CA LEU A 164 -6.19 -32.26 16.77
C LEU A 164 -5.67 -31.71 18.10
N MET A 165 -4.88 -30.64 18.06
CA MET A 165 -4.39 -29.94 19.27
C MET A 165 -5.46 -29.09 19.95
N SER A 166 -6.56 -28.78 19.25
CA SER A 166 -7.63 -27.95 19.80
C SER A 166 -8.36 -28.64 20.95
N ARG A 167 -8.78 -27.87 21.95
CA ARG A 167 -9.54 -28.37 23.09
C ARG A 167 -10.97 -27.87 22.99
N GLU A 168 -11.92 -28.79 22.92
CA GLU A 168 -13.33 -28.44 22.95
C GLU A 168 -13.71 -27.94 24.35
N VAL A 169 -14.27 -26.73 24.41
CA VAL A 169 -14.76 -26.14 25.65
C VAL A 169 -16.25 -26.45 25.77
N ARG A 170 -16.61 -27.32 26.70
CA ARG A 170 -18.01 -27.53 27.08
C ARG A 170 -18.43 -26.47 28.09
N PHE A 171 -19.36 -25.60 27.69
CA PHE A 171 -20.03 -24.72 28.63
C PHE A 171 -21.04 -25.54 29.44
N ILE A 172 -20.88 -25.56 30.76
CA ILE A 172 -21.89 -26.10 31.67
C ILE A 172 -22.91 -24.98 31.87
N SER A 173 -24.07 -25.12 31.25
CA SER A 173 -25.26 -24.26 31.46
C SER A 173 -25.99 -24.64 32.74
#